data_AF-A0A356ALS3-F1
#
_entry.id   AF-A0A356ALS3-F1
#
_cell.length_a   1.000
_cell.length_b   1.000
_cell.length_c   1.000
_cell.angle_alpha   90.00
_cell.angle_beta   90.00
_cell.angle_gamma   90.00
#
_symmetry.space_group_name_H-M   'P 1'
#
loop_
_entity.id
_entity.type
_entity.pdbx_description
1 polymer ?
#
loop_
_entity_poly.entity_id
_entity_poly.type
_entity_poly.pdbx_seq_one_letter_code
_entity_poly.pdbx_strand_id
1 'polypeptide(L)'
;MLWGGVFLLAIEHVWHGEVVPWPPFLTAMNNPADIRPMLMEILTVGGTMVLFVTAVWFVMTLAADRIYQKSAVPAAVENRGQ
;
A
#
# COMPACT_ATOMS: atom_id res chain seq x y z
N MET A 1 3.99 8.24 0.34
CA MET A 1 4.71 7.13 1.01
C MET A 1 4.36 5.77 0.39
N LEU A 2 3.09 5.34 0.31
CA LEU A 2 2.74 3.99 -0.17
C LEU A 2 3.09 3.68 -1.65
N TRP A 3 2.98 4.66 -2.54
CA TRP A 3 3.21 4.48 -3.98
C TRP A 3 4.60 3.96 -4.35
N GLY A 4 5.66 4.33 -3.61
CA GLY A 4 7.01 3.84 -3.88
C GLY A 4 7.13 2.33 -3.64
N GLY A 5 6.53 1.82 -2.56
CA GLY A 5 6.48 0.39 -2.27
C GLY A 5 5.65 -0.39 -3.29
N VAL A 6 4.47 0.14 -3.66
CA VAL A 6 3.60 -0.48 -4.68
C VAL A 6 4.32 -0.62 -6.02
N PHE A 7 5.03 0.42 -6.46
CA PHE A 7 5.77 0.39 -7.71
C PHE A 7 6.91 -0.63 -7.69
N LEU A 8 7.66 -0.72 -6.59
CA LEU A 8 8.76 -1.66 -6.44
C LEU A 8 8.25 -3.11 -6.39
N LEU A 9 7.15 -3.38 -5.69
CA LEU A 9 6.47 -4.68 -5.66
C LEU A 9 5.94 -5.09 -7.04
N ALA A 10 5.38 -4.15 -7.80
CA ALA A 10 4.92 -4.43 -9.16
C ALA A 10 6.09 -4.85 -10.07
N ILE A 11 7.23 -4.16 -9.98
CA ILE A 11 8.45 -4.55 -10.71
C ILE A 11 8.93 -5.93 -10.28
N GLU A 12 8.93 -6.23 -8.98
CA GLU A 12 9.32 -7.54 -8.46
C GLU A 12 8.45 -8.66 -9.05
N HIS A 13 7.13 -8.51 -9.07
CA HIS A 13 6.21 -9.53 -9.59
C HIS A 13 6.36 -9.72 -11.11
N VAL A 14 6.68 -8.64 -11.82
CA VAL A 14 7.01 -8.71 -13.26
C VAL A 14 8.34 -9.43 -13.48
N TRP A 15 9.35 -9.16 -12.65
CA TRP A 15 10.67 -9.79 -12.74
C TRP A 15 10.65 -11.28 -12.36
N HIS A 16 9.84 -11.67 -11.37
CA HIS A 16 9.63 -13.06 -10.97
C HIS A 16 8.76 -13.85 -11.96
N GLY A 17 8.15 -13.20 -12.95
CA GLY A 17 7.33 -13.85 -13.96
C GLY A 17 5.93 -14.24 -13.49
N GLU A 18 5.51 -13.76 -12.32
CA GLU A 18 4.15 -13.94 -11.80
C GLU A 18 3.15 -13.05 -12.53
N VAL A 19 3.60 -11.87 -12.98
CA VAL A 19 2.81 -10.88 -13.72
C VAL A 19 3.43 -10.58 -15.08
N VAL A 20 2.66 -10.71 -16.15
CA VAL A 20 3.05 -10.38 -17.53
C VAL A 20 2.13 -9.30 -18.11
N PRO A 21 2.62 -8.39 -19.00
CA PRO A 21 1.81 -7.31 -19.56
C PRO A 21 0.86 -7.76 -20.70
N TRP A 22 0.84 -9.04 -21.04
CA TRP A 22 -0.06 -9.63 -22.03
C TRP A 22 -1.00 -10.65 -21.37
N PRO A 23 -2.19 -10.91 -21.93
CA PRO A 23 -3.09 -11.92 -21.38
C PRO A 23 -2.53 -13.35 -21.55
N PRO A 24 -2.73 -14.26 -20.57
CA PRO A 24 -3.35 -14.04 -19.26
C PRO A 24 -2.32 -13.45 -18.27
N PHE A 25 -2.57 -12.22 -17.79
CA PHE A 25 -1.64 -11.39 -17.01
C PHE A 25 -0.99 -12.09 -15.80
N LEU A 26 -1.67 -13.10 -15.23
CA LEU A 26 -1.14 -13.98 -14.19
C LEU A 26 -0.74 -15.30 -14.84
N THR A 27 0.56 -15.60 -14.84
CA THR A 27 1.09 -16.79 -15.53
C THR A 27 0.47 -18.11 -15.04
N ALA A 28 0.03 -18.14 -13.78
CA ALA A 28 -0.66 -19.27 -13.16
C ALA A 28 -2.10 -19.52 -13.67
N MET A 29 -2.67 -18.59 -14.46
CA MET A 29 -3.99 -18.80 -15.08
C MET A 29 -4.00 -19.71 -16.31
N ASN A 30 -2.83 -20.21 -16.76
CA ASN A 30 -2.75 -21.12 -17.91
C ASN A 30 -3.45 -22.47 -17.66
N ASN A 31 -3.67 -22.86 -16.41
CA ASN A 31 -4.43 -24.05 -16.05
C ASN A 31 -5.74 -23.65 -15.35
N PRO A 32 -6.92 -24.01 -15.88
CA PRO A 32 -8.20 -23.67 -15.27
C PRO A 32 -8.40 -24.29 -13.88
N ALA A 33 -7.69 -25.38 -13.53
CA ALA A 33 -7.74 -25.97 -12.20
C ALA A 33 -7.08 -25.09 -11.11
N ASP A 34 -6.12 -24.25 -11.50
CA ASP A 34 -5.26 -23.50 -10.58
C ASP A 34 -5.75 -22.06 -10.35
N ILE A 35 -6.75 -21.60 -11.12
CA ILE A 35 -7.32 -20.24 -11.01
C ILE A 35 -7.97 -20.01 -9.65
N ARG A 36 -8.78 -20.97 -9.18
CA ARG A 36 -9.52 -20.84 -7.92
C ARG A 36 -8.60 -20.76 -6.69
N PRO A 37 -7.62 -21.67 -6.49
CA PRO A 37 -6.70 -21.55 -5.36
C PRO A 37 -5.86 -20.27 -5.44
N MET A 38 -5.34 -19.90 -6.62
CA MET A 38 -4.57 -18.66 -6.82
C MET A 38 -5.36 -17.41 -6.41
N LEU A 39 -6.64 -17.29 -6.82
CA LEU A 39 -7.48 -16.15 -6.45
C LEU A 39 -7.72 -16.08 -4.93
N MET A 40 -7.91 -17.22 -4.29
CA MET A 40 -8.17 -17.26 -2.84
C MET A 40 -6.93 -16.86 -2.05
N GLU A 41 -5.73 -17.22 -2.51
CA GLU A 41 -4.47 -16.80 -1.90
C GLU A 41 -4.25 -15.29 -2.06
N ILE A 42 -4.46 -14.72 -3.25
CA ILE A 42 -4.38 -13.27 -3.47
C ILE A 42 -5.40 -12.52 -2.61
N LEU A 43 -6.64 -13.03 -2.53
CA LEU A 43 -7.70 -12.40 -1.77
C LEU A 43 -7.44 -12.44 -0.26
N THR A 44 -7.00 -13.58 0.26
CA THR A 44 -6.83 -13.77 1.71
C THR A 44 -5.49 -13.24 2.20
N VAL A 45 -4.38 -13.62 1.57
CA VAL A 45 -3.04 -13.20 1.98
C VAL A 45 -2.76 -11.78 1.48
N GLY A 46 -2.88 -11.55 0.16
CA GLY A 46 -2.65 -10.23 -0.42
C GLY A 46 -3.63 -9.19 0.14
N GLY A 47 -4.91 -9.54 0.23
CA GLY A 47 -5.93 -8.65 0.78
C GLY A 47 -5.70 -8.27 2.25
N THR A 48 -5.31 -9.22 3.10
CA THR A 48 -5.02 -8.91 4.52
C THR A 48 -3.78 -8.03 4.66
N MET A 49 -2.74 -8.28 3.87
CA MET A 49 -1.54 -7.43 3.84
C MET A 49 -1.86 -5.99 3.42
N VAL A 50 -2.66 -5.81 2.37
CA VAL A 50 -3.07 -4.48 1.89
C VAL A 50 -3.81 -3.73 3.00
N LEU A 51 -4.82 -4.35 3.62
CA LEU A 51 -5.59 -3.74 4.71
C LEU A 51 -4.68 -3.34 5.89
N PHE A 52 -3.76 -4.21 6.28
CA PHE A 52 -2.84 -3.95 7.39
C PHE A 52 -1.93 -2.76 7.10
N VAL A 53 -1.27 -2.74 5.93
CA VAL A 53 -0.34 -1.65 5.56
C VAL A 53 -1.08 -0.31 5.42
N THR A 54 -2.28 -0.31 4.85
CA THR A 54 -3.12 0.90 4.76
C THR A 54 -3.54 1.40 6.13
N ALA A 55 -3.91 0.51 7.06
CA ALA A 55 -4.28 0.89 8.43
C ALA A 55 -3.10 1.53 9.17
N VAL A 56 -1.91 0.92 9.10
CA VAL A 56 -0.69 1.47 9.72
C VAL A 56 -0.36 2.84 9.15
N TRP A 57 -0.37 2.98 7.83
CA TRP A 57 -0.13 4.26 7.17
C TRP A 57 -1.15 5.34 7.58
N PHE A 58 -2.44 4.99 7.68
CA PHE A 58 -3.49 5.90 8.13
C PHE A 58 -3.27 6.37 9.57
N VAL A 59 -2.92 5.47 10.48
CA VAL A 59 -2.60 5.84 11.87
C VAL A 59 -1.38 6.75 11.94
N MET A 60 -0.32 6.44 11.20
CA MET A 60 0.91 7.25 11.17
C MET A 60 0.66 8.66 10.62
N THR A 61 -0.13 8.79 9.56
CA THR A 61 -0.48 10.09 8.98
C THR A 61 -1.32 10.93 9.94
N LEU A 62 -2.31 10.34 10.61
CA LEU A 62 -3.07 11.05 11.66
C LEU A 62 -2.20 11.48 12.85
N ALA A 63 -1.25 10.64 13.26
CA ALA A 63 -0.32 10.99 14.33
C ALA A 63 0.60 12.16 13.91
N ALA A 64 1.14 12.10 12.69
CA ALA A 64 1.98 13.16 12.13
C ALA A 64 1.22 14.50 12.03
N ASP A 65 -0.02 14.47 11.53
CA ASP A 65 -0.88 15.66 11.43
C ASP A 65 -1.13 16.28 12.81
N ARG A 66 -1.44 15.46 13.82
CA ARG A 66 -1.65 15.96 15.19
C ARG A 66 -0.38 16.54 15.81
N ILE A 67 0.78 15.95 15.59
CA ILE A 67 2.05 16.47 16.08
C ILE A 67 2.36 17.82 15.39
N TYR A 68 2.17 17.90 14.07
CA TYR A 68 2.41 19.13 13.32
C TYR A 68 1.47 20.27 13.74
N GLN A 69 0.18 19.98 13.93
CA GLN A 69 -0.80 20.95 14.45
C GLN A 69 -0.41 21.49 15.82
N LYS A 70 0.02 20.62 16.75
CA LYS A 70 0.48 21.04 18.08
C LYS A 70 1.73 21.92 18.03
N SER A 71 2.61 21.74 17.05
CA SER A 71 3.83 22.55 16.88
C SER A 71 3.56 23.90 16.18
N ALA A 72 2.52 24.00 15.36
CA ALA A 72 2.14 25.24 14.66
C ALA A 72 1.39 26.25 15.55
N VAL A 73 0.57 25.77 16.49
CA VAL A 73 -0.19 26.62 17.44
C VAL A 73 0.69 27.52 18.33
N PRO A 74 1.80 27.06 18.94
CA PRO A 74 2.65 27.93 19.77
C PRO A 74 3.34 29.04 18.96
N ALA A 75 3.70 28.80 17.69
CA ALA A 75 4.34 29.80 16.84
C ALA A 75 3.37 30.92 16.38
N ALA A 76 2.08 30.60 16.19
CA ALA A 76 1.06 31.57 15.77
C ALA A 76 0.59 32.49 16.91
N VAL A 77 0.71 32.03 18.16
CA VAL A 77 0.37 32.83 19.35
C VAL A 77 1.49 33.82 19.69
N GLU A 78 2.76 33.43 19.51
CA GLU A 78 3.92 34.32 19.67
C GLU A 78 3.88 35.52 18.71
N ASN A 79 3.52 35.30 17.43
CA ASN A 79 3.54 36.35 16.40
C ASN A 79 2.39 37.38 16.51
N ARG A 80 1.38 37.14 17.35
CA ARG A 80 0.23 38.06 17.54
C ARG A 80 0.42 38.98 18.76
N GLY A 81 1.51 38.80 19.51
CA GLY A 81 1.88 39.62 20.67
C GLY A 81 2.90 40.73 20.36
N GLN A 82 3.34 40.87 19.11
CA GLN A 82 4.14 41.99 18.60
C GLN A 82 3.28 42.89 17.71
#